data_AF-A0A4Q1KL50-F1
#
_entry.id   AF-A0A4Q1KL50-F1
#
_cell.length_a   1.000
_cell.length_b   1.000
_cell.length_c   1.000
_cell.angle_alpha   90.00
_cell.angle_beta   90.00
_cell.angle_gamma   90.00
#
_symmetry.space_group_name_H-M   'P 1'
#
loop_
_entity.id
_entity.type
_entity.pdbx_description
1 polymer ?
#
loop_
_entity_poly.entity_id
_entity_poly.type
_entity_poly.pdbx_seq_one_letter_code
_entity_poly.pdbx_strand_id
1 'polypeptide(L)'
;MARYGTRNRTGGSKLMELKRKYAGALVGALVAIAAPAAANALTLVIPFGNSPGAGSGKFVDTYTFNFPMAGTASVVLGSTQSGPGTNVNFATNSVRFNNVILSVVSSGTVELQELLNQPVAAGSQTLTIKGFAQALGSYAGTVTFASAPEPSTWAMMILGMGAIGYSMRRRRVAVKVAYAA
;
A
#
# COMPACT_ATOMS: atom_id res chain seq x y z
N MET A 1 -92.07 -35.86 -6.87
CA MET A 1 -90.68 -36.38 -6.87
C MET A 1 -89.85 -35.55 -7.84
N ALA A 2 -88.82 -34.84 -7.34
CA ALA A 2 -87.54 -34.52 -8.01
C ALA A 2 -86.87 -33.30 -7.32
N ARG A 3 -85.79 -33.57 -6.57
CA ARG A 3 -84.73 -32.60 -6.21
C ARG A 3 -83.55 -32.82 -7.16
N TYR A 4 -82.80 -31.76 -7.52
CA TYR A 4 -81.35 -31.67 -7.79
C TYR A 4 -81.06 -30.24 -8.32
N GLY A 5 -80.00 -29.50 -8.05
CA GLY A 5 -78.75 -29.66 -7.31
C GLY A 5 -77.90 -28.39 -7.57
N THR A 6 -77.23 -27.87 -6.55
CA THR A 6 -76.56 -26.55 -6.47
C THR A 6 -75.22 -26.46 -7.23
N ARG A 7 -74.97 -25.32 -7.91
CA ARG A 7 -73.73 -25.00 -8.65
C ARG A 7 -72.57 -24.63 -7.70
N ASN A 8 -71.40 -25.23 -7.91
CA ASN A 8 -70.17 -24.99 -7.13
C ASN A 8 -69.27 -23.96 -7.85
N ARG A 9 -68.98 -22.81 -7.21
CA ARG A 9 -68.11 -21.71 -7.70
C ARG A 9 -66.90 -21.56 -6.76
N THR A 10 -65.83 -22.33 -6.95
CA THR A 10 -64.63 -22.23 -6.07
C THR A 10 -63.29 -22.54 -6.77
N GLY A 11 -63.18 -22.32 -8.09
CA GLY A 11 -61.93 -22.59 -8.84
C GLY A 11 -60.95 -21.41 -9.00
N GLY A 12 -61.44 -20.16 -9.06
CA GLY A 12 -60.64 -19.00 -9.49
C GLY A 12 -59.84 -18.27 -8.41
N SER A 13 -60.24 -18.36 -7.14
CA SER A 13 -59.66 -17.54 -6.05
C SER A 13 -58.31 -18.07 -5.54
N LYS A 14 -58.12 -19.39 -5.50
CA LYS A 14 -56.88 -20.02 -5.01
C LYS A 14 -55.66 -19.73 -5.91
N LEU A 15 -55.87 -19.60 -7.22
CA LEU A 15 -54.80 -19.33 -8.19
C LEU A 15 -54.29 -17.88 -8.10
N MET A 16 -55.13 -16.93 -7.68
CA MET A 16 -54.73 -15.54 -7.43
C MET A 16 -54.05 -15.37 -6.06
N GLU A 17 -54.45 -16.13 -5.03
CA GLU A 17 -53.74 -16.13 -3.74
C GLU A 17 -52.32 -16.69 -3.83
N LEU A 18 -52.10 -17.73 -4.64
CA LEU A 18 -50.78 -18.30 -4.84
C LEU A 18 -49.82 -17.30 -5.52
N LYS A 19 -50.29 -16.60 -6.56
CA LYS A 19 -49.49 -15.58 -7.26
C LYS A 19 -49.14 -14.39 -6.37
N ARG A 20 -50.02 -14.04 -5.42
CA ARG A 20 -49.79 -12.94 -4.47
C ARG A 20 -48.80 -13.31 -3.35
N LYS A 21 -48.76 -14.58 -2.93
CA LYS A 21 -47.82 -15.09 -1.92
C LYS A 21 -46.37 -15.20 -2.44
N TYR A 22 -46.17 -15.39 -3.73
CA TYR A 22 -44.82 -15.44 -4.34
C TYR A 22 -44.33 -14.09 -4.89
N ALA A 23 -45.19 -13.08 -5.02
CA ALA A 23 -44.79 -11.74 -5.44
C ALA A 23 -43.95 -10.98 -4.38
N GLY A 24 -43.99 -11.41 -3.12
CA GLY A 24 -43.35 -10.71 -1.99
C GLY A 24 -42.00 -11.26 -1.51
N ALA A 25 -41.50 -12.36 -2.08
CA ALA A 25 -40.39 -13.12 -1.47
C ALA A 25 -39.15 -13.33 -2.36
N LEU A 26 -38.96 -12.53 -3.42
CA LEU A 26 -37.80 -12.66 -4.33
C LEU A 26 -36.71 -11.59 -4.17
N VAL A 27 -36.79 -10.67 -3.21
CA VAL A 27 -35.82 -9.55 -3.12
C VAL A 27 -34.77 -9.73 -1.99
N GLY A 28 -34.74 -10.89 -1.34
CA GLY A 28 -34.13 -11.04 -0.02
C GLY A 28 -32.80 -11.80 0.10
N ALA A 29 -31.90 -11.83 -0.89
CA ALA A 29 -30.55 -12.38 -0.64
C ALA A 29 -29.54 -11.99 -1.73
N LEU A 30 -29.05 -10.75 -1.72
CA LEU A 30 -27.72 -10.47 -2.27
C LEU A 30 -26.78 -10.37 -1.07
N VAL A 31 -26.17 -11.49 -0.70
CA VAL A 31 -24.97 -11.49 0.14
C VAL A 31 -23.88 -10.86 -0.72
N ALA A 32 -23.64 -9.57 -0.53
CA ALA A 32 -22.45 -8.93 -1.09
C ALA A 32 -21.24 -9.56 -0.38
N ILE A 33 -20.62 -10.53 -1.03
CA ILE A 33 -19.30 -11.04 -0.62
C ILE A 33 -18.35 -9.87 -0.89
N ALA A 34 -18.17 -9.00 0.12
CA ALA A 34 -17.17 -7.95 0.06
C ALA A 34 -15.80 -8.65 0.05
N ALA A 35 -15.20 -8.80 -1.14
CA ALA A 35 -13.79 -9.14 -1.21
C ALA A 35 -13.02 -8.05 -0.46
N PRO A 36 -12.11 -8.38 0.47
CA PRO A 36 -11.33 -7.38 1.15
C PRO A 36 -10.44 -6.67 0.11
N ALA A 37 -10.69 -5.37 -0.11
CA ALA A 37 -9.76 -4.51 -0.84
C ALA A 37 -8.56 -4.25 0.07
N ALA A 38 -7.57 -5.15 0.02
CA ALA A 38 -6.33 -4.96 0.77
C ALA A 38 -5.54 -3.80 0.14
N ALA A 39 -5.36 -2.73 0.91
CA ALA A 39 -4.47 -1.62 0.61
C ALA A 39 -3.01 -2.08 0.74
N ASN A 40 -2.42 -2.56 -0.35
CA ASN A 40 -1.04 -3.02 -0.32
C ASN A 40 -0.08 -1.84 -0.52
N ALA A 41 0.65 -1.47 0.52
CA ALA A 41 1.82 -0.61 0.40
C ALA A 41 2.99 -1.43 -0.16
N LEU A 42 3.68 -0.91 -1.18
CA LEU A 42 4.89 -1.53 -1.70
C LEU A 42 6.06 -1.16 -0.80
N THR A 43 6.78 -2.17 -0.31
CA THR A 43 8.07 -1.99 0.37
C THR A 43 9.16 -2.69 -0.44
N LEU A 44 10.26 -2.00 -0.68
CA LEU A 44 11.42 -2.51 -1.38
C LEU A 44 12.68 -2.24 -0.56
N VAL A 45 13.57 -3.22 -0.47
CA VAL A 45 14.88 -3.09 0.18
C VAL A 45 15.93 -3.49 -0.86
N ILE A 46 16.78 -2.55 -1.24
CA ILE A 46 17.77 -2.73 -2.30
C ILE A 46 19.17 -2.58 -1.69
N PRO A 47 19.95 -3.68 -1.56
CA PRO A 47 21.33 -3.58 -1.14
C PRO A 47 22.21 -3.03 -2.26
N PHE A 48 23.28 -2.34 -1.88
CA PHE A 48 24.35 -1.93 -2.77
C PHE A 48 25.68 -1.95 -2.02
N GLY A 49 26.78 -1.90 -2.77
CA GLY A 49 28.12 -1.81 -2.19
C GLY A 49 29.18 -1.87 -3.28
N ASN A 50 30.40 -1.49 -2.91
CA ASN A 50 31.56 -1.55 -3.78
C ASN A 50 32.82 -1.75 -2.95
N SER A 51 33.88 -2.23 -3.60
CA SER A 51 35.24 -2.21 -3.08
C SER A 51 36.12 -1.37 -4.02
N PRO A 52 36.12 -0.03 -3.88
CA PRO A 52 36.80 0.86 -4.83
C PRO A 52 38.33 0.69 -4.86
N GLY A 53 38.89 -0.10 -3.93
CA GLY A 53 40.32 -0.27 -3.66
C GLY A 53 41.20 -0.90 -4.75
N ALA A 54 40.71 -1.13 -5.98
CA ALA A 54 41.60 -1.55 -7.09
C ALA A 54 42.71 -0.52 -7.41
N GLY A 55 42.61 0.70 -6.87
CA GLY A 55 43.71 1.62 -6.65
C GLY A 55 43.37 2.50 -5.45
N SER A 56 44.28 2.66 -4.50
CA SER A 56 44.09 3.62 -3.41
C SER A 56 43.85 5.02 -3.99
N GLY A 57 42.77 5.70 -3.59
CA GLY A 57 42.46 6.99 -4.18
C GLY A 57 41.03 7.47 -4.00
N LYS A 58 40.74 8.57 -4.70
CA LYS A 58 39.39 9.13 -4.78
C LYS A 58 38.53 8.23 -5.67
N PHE A 59 37.29 8.02 -5.29
CA PHE A 59 36.30 7.30 -6.09
C PHE A 59 35.00 8.09 -6.21
N VAL A 60 34.25 7.75 -7.25
CA VAL A 60 32.88 8.20 -7.49
C VAL A 60 32.09 7.01 -7.98
N ASP A 61 31.11 6.59 -7.18
CA ASP A 61 30.17 5.53 -7.54
C ASP A 61 28.78 6.12 -7.71
N THR A 62 28.05 5.60 -8.69
CA THR A 62 26.68 6.02 -8.99
C THR A 62 25.81 4.79 -9.11
N TYR A 63 24.76 4.72 -8.29
CA TYR A 63 23.73 3.69 -8.36
C TYR A 63 22.41 4.30 -8.83
N THR A 64 21.69 3.54 -9.63
CA THR A 64 20.37 3.93 -10.13
C THR A 64 19.32 2.94 -9.64
N PHE A 65 18.22 3.46 -9.13
CA PHE A 65 17.09 2.70 -8.62
C PHE A 65 15.82 3.15 -9.32
N ASN A 66 14.96 2.22 -9.75
CA ASN A 66 13.69 2.56 -10.36
C ASN A 66 12.55 2.24 -9.38
N PHE A 67 11.84 3.27 -8.94
CA PHE A 67 10.65 3.10 -8.10
C PHE A 67 9.39 3.11 -8.97
N PRO A 68 8.47 2.15 -8.82
CA PRO A 68 7.30 2.05 -9.70
C PRO A 68 6.25 3.13 -9.42
N MET A 69 6.30 3.77 -8.26
CA MET A 69 5.35 4.79 -7.82
C MET A 69 6.04 5.79 -6.88
N ALA A 70 5.38 6.91 -6.61
CA ALA A 70 5.84 7.87 -5.61
C ALA A 70 5.73 7.29 -4.19
N GLY A 71 6.60 7.76 -3.29
CA GLY A 71 6.66 7.27 -1.91
C GLY A 71 7.76 7.96 -1.13
N THR A 72 8.28 7.28 -0.11
CA THR A 72 9.45 7.71 0.66
C THR A 72 10.58 6.72 0.48
N ALA A 73 11.80 7.22 0.34
CA ALA A 73 13.02 6.43 0.35
C ALA A 73 13.90 6.80 1.56
N SER A 74 14.50 5.80 2.18
CA SER A 74 15.58 5.97 3.13
C SER A 74 16.84 5.31 2.58
N VAL A 75 18.00 5.89 2.87
CA VAL A 75 19.29 5.39 2.45
C VAL A 75 20.16 5.31 3.68
N VAL A 76 20.85 4.18 3.86
CA VAL A 76 21.95 4.06 4.81
C VAL A 76 23.13 3.44 4.08
N LEU A 77 24.33 3.93 4.36
CA LEU A 77 25.58 3.32 3.91
C LEU A 77 26.64 3.49 4.98
N GLY A 78 27.56 2.54 5.00
CA GLY A 78 28.70 2.62 5.89
C GLY A 78 29.89 1.81 5.41
N SER A 79 30.99 2.05 6.11
CA SER A 79 32.21 1.25 6.02
C SER A 79 32.78 1.05 7.42
N THR A 80 33.66 0.07 7.56
CA THR A 80 34.37 -0.18 8.82
C THR A 80 35.82 -0.48 8.53
N GLN A 81 36.72 0.25 9.18
CA GLN A 81 38.14 -0.04 9.15
C GLN A 81 38.45 -1.16 10.14
N SER A 82 38.82 -2.33 9.62
CA SER A 82 39.22 -3.50 10.41
C SER A 82 40.74 -3.74 10.41
N GLY A 83 41.48 -3.04 9.54
CA GLY A 83 42.94 -3.15 9.48
C GLY A 83 43.60 -2.15 8.54
N PRO A 84 44.92 -2.30 8.33
CA PRO A 84 45.66 -1.47 7.38
C PRO A 84 45.08 -1.59 5.98
N GLY A 85 44.89 -0.45 5.31
CA GLY A 85 44.44 -0.44 3.92
C GLY A 85 42.95 -0.65 3.71
N THR A 86 42.14 -0.89 4.76
CA THR A 86 40.69 -1.13 4.63
C THR A 86 39.85 0.13 4.82
N ASN A 87 40.47 1.29 5.03
CA ASN A 87 39.74 2.51 5.34
C ASN A 87 39.00 3.06 4.10
N VAL A 88 37.79 3.54 4.32
CA VAL A 88 37.02 4.34 3.36
C VAL A 88 36.56 5.58 4.11
N ASN A 89 36.76 6.77 3.54
CA ASN A 89 36.18 8.00 4.05
C ASN A 89 35.27 8.59 2.98
N PHE A 90 34.02 8.86 3.34
CA PHE A 90 33.09 9.55 2.44
C PHE A 90 33.40 11.05 2.44
N ALA A 91 33.42 11.66 1.27
CA ALA A 91 33.68 13.08 1.15
C ALA A 91 32.49 13.89 1.70
N THR A 92 32.78 14.95 2.46
CA THR A 92 31.77 15.84 3.05
C THR A 92 30.79 16.34 2.01
N ASN A 93 29.49 16.28 2.32
CA ASN A 93 28.38 16.75 1.46
C ASN A 93 28.34 16.14 0.05
N SER A 94 29.06 15.03 -0.17
CA SER A 94 29.29 14.46 -1.50
C SER A 94 28.65 13.09 -1.69
N VAL A 95 28.07 12.51 -0.63
CA VAL A 95 27.11 11.42 -0.77
C VAL A 95 25.72 12.02 -0.88
N ARG A 96 25.05 11.72 -2.00
CA ARG A 96 23.78 12.35 -2.36
C ARG A 96 22.81 11.35 -2.93
N PHE A 97 21.58 11.38 -2.43
CA PHE A 97 20.45 10.75 -3.06
C PHE A 97 19.68 11.81 -3.85
N ASN A 98 19.73 11.71 -5.17
CA ASN A 98 19.42 12.75 -6.13
C ASN A 98 20.20 14.04 -5.81
N ASN A 99 19.50 15.10 -5.43
CA ASN A 99 20.07 16.38 -5.07
C ASN A 99 20.13 16.63 -3.55
N VAL A 100 19.81 15.61 -2.75
CA VAL A 100 19.76 15.67 -1.28
C VAL A 100 20.99 15.00 -0.69
N ILE A 101 21.66 15.68 0.24
CA ILE A 101 22.86 15.18 0.92
C ILE A 101 22.45 14.22 2.03
N LEU A 102 23.18 13.11 2.17
CA LEU A 102 23.05 12.24 3.33
C LEU A 102 23.75 12.87 4.54
N SER A 103 23.10 12.81 5.71
CA SER A 103 23.64 13.27 6.97
C SER A 103 24.74 12.32 7.46
N VAL A 104 25.82 12.87 7.99
CA VAL A 104 26.90 12.10 8.62
C VAL A 104 26.47 11.71 10.02
N VAL A 105 26.42 10.40 10.28
CA VAL A 105 26.08 9.82 11.59
C VAL A 105 27.36 9.48 12.36
N SER A 106 28.38 8.96 11.66
CA SER A 106 29.68 8.60 12.23
C SER A 106 30.80 8.79 11.21
N SER A 107 32.00 9.07 11.68
CA SER A 107 33.22 9.17 10.86
C SER A 107 34.45 8.62 11.60
N GLY A 108 35.47 8.21 10.85
CA GLY A 108 36.69 7.59 11.39
C GLY A 108 36.73 6.08 11.16
N THR A 109 36.86 5.29 12.23
CA THR A 109 36.92 3.81 12.13
C THR A 109 35.63 3.22 11.57
N VAL A 110 34.49 3.83 11.89
CA VAL A 110 33.21 3.54 11.26
C VAL A 110 32.77 4.81 10.57
N GLU A 111 32.57 4.73 9.25
CA GLU A 111 31.86 5.76 8.52
C GLU A 111 30.42 5.33 8.37
N LEU A 112 29.48 6.20 8.72
CA LEU A 112 28.05 5.96 8.56
C LEU A 112 27.38 7.25 8.11
N GLN A 113 26.63 7.17 7.02
CA GLN A 113 25.78 8.25 6.57
C GLN A 113 24.38 7.74 6.27
N GLU A 114 23.39 8.60 6.45
CA GLU A 114 22.00 8.24 6.22
C GLU A 114 21.16 9.39 5.67
N LEU A 115 20.04 9.03 5.04
CA LEU A 115 18.95 9.92 4.71
C LEU A 115 17.66 9.17 5.01
N LEU A 116 16.76 9.77 5.78
CA LEU A 116 15.56 9.10 6.26
C LEU A 116 14.31 9.71 5.66
N ASN A 117 13.37 8.86 5.22
CA ASN A 117 12.02 9.21 4.80
C ASN A 117 11.97 10.32 3.74
N GLN A 118 12.94 10.35 2.83
CA GLN A 118 13.01 11.32 1.75
C GLN A 118 11.85 11.10 0.77
N PRO A 119 10.98 12.08 0.52
CA PRO A 119 9.97 11.97 -0.52
C PRO A 119 10.60 11.79 -1.90
N VAL A 120 10.08 10.83 -2.67
CA VAL A 120 10.54 10.49 -4.02
C VAL A 120 9.37 10.32 -4.97
N ALA A 121 9.59 10.71 -6.22
CA ALA A 121 8.65 10.44 -7.30
C ALA A 121 8.81 9.00 -7.83
N ALA A 122 7.84 8.57 -8.63
CA ALA A 122 8.02 7.39 -9.46
C ALA A 122 9.15 7.60 -10.48
N GLY A 123 9.80 6.52 -10.87
CA GLY A 123 10.87 6.52 -11.87
C GLY A 123 12.27 6.39 -11.28
N SER A 124 13.25 6.80 -12.08
CA SER A 124 14.67 6.66 -11.79
C SER A 124 15.13 7.61 -10.69
N GLN A 125 15.80 7.06 -9.68
CA GLN A 125 16.44 7.78 -8.58
C GLN A 125 17.92 7.42 -8.57
N THR A 126 18.77 8.39 -8.23
CA THR A 126 20.22 8.21 -8.33
C THR A 126 20.89 8.42 -6.98
N LEU A 127 21.70 7.47 -6.52
CA LEU A 127 22.61 7.64 -5.39
C LEU A 127 24.02 7.86 -5.93
N THR A 128 24.62 9.01 -5.63
CA THR A 128 26.03 9.29 -5.93
C THR A 128 26.82 9.24 -4.62
N ILE A 129 27.90 8.48 -4.60
CA ILE A 129 28.80 8.32 -3.46
C ILE A 129 30.18 8.76 -3.92
N LYS A 130 30.76 9.72 -3.20
CA LYS A 130 32.14 10.16 -3.44
C LYS A 130 32.93 10.04 -2.16
N GLY A 131 34.18 9.63 -2.30
CA GLY A 131 35.05 9.47 -1.15
C GLY A 131 36.47 9.17 -1.53
N PHE A 132 37.23 8.74 -0.54
CA PHE A 132 38.57 8.20 -0.66
C PHE A 132 38.56 6.79 -0.10
N ALA A 133 39.13 5.83 -0.83
CA ALA A 133 39.28 4.46 -0.38
C ALA A 133 40.75 4.05 -0.42
N GLN A 134 41.18 3.30 0.58
CA GLN A 134 42.45 2.58 0.53
C GLN A 134 42.31 1.30 -0.29
N ALA A 135 43.43 0.61 -0.55
CA ALA A 135 43.49 -0.52 -1.49
C ALA A 135 42.57 -1.71 -1.15
N LEU A 136 42.19 -1.88 0.11
CA LEU A 136 41.27 -2.93 0.58
C LEU A 136 39.96 -2.31 1.12
N GLY A 137 39.73 -1.03 0.86
CA GLY A 137 38.56 -0.30 1.33
C GLY A 137 37.30 -0.75 0.61
N SER A 138 36.25 -1.00 1.40
CA SER A 138 34.92 -1.35 0.90
C SER A 138 33.84 -0.65 1.71
N TYR A 139 32.69 -0.48 1.08
CA TYR A 139 31.49 0.04 1.74
C TYR A 139 30.26 -0.70 1.23
N ALA A 140 29.20 -0.66 2.02
CA ALA A 140 27.91 -1.23 1.67
C ALA A 140 26.79 -0.38 2.24
N GLY A 141 25.58 -0.60 1.74
CA GLY A 141 24.41 0.11 2.21
C GLY A 141 23.12 -0.48 1.66
N THR A 142 22.01 0.14 2.04
CA THR A 142 20.69 -0.22 1.55
C THR A 142 19.89 1.04 1.23
N VAL A 143 19.14 0.98 0.14
CA VAL A 143 18.04 1.90 -0.13
C VAL A 143 16.74 1.17 0.17
N THR A 144 15.94 1.72 1.08
CA THR A 144 14.60 1.20 1.39
C THR A 144 13.56 2.16 0.84
N PHE A 145 12.59 1.65 0.09
CA PHE A 145 11.47 2.42 -0.44
C PHE A 145 10.16 1.91 0.18
N ALA A 146 9.29 2.83 0.53
CA ALA A 146 7.93 2.55 0.96
C ALA A 146 6.96 3.46 0.20
N SER A 147 5.96 2.88 -0.46
CA SER A 147 4.84 3.65 -0.99
C SER A 147 3.74 3.81 0.06
N ALA A 148 3.04 4.94 0.02
CA ALA A 148 1.80 5.09 0.75
C ALA A 148 0.70 4.26 0.03
N PRO A 149 -0.28 3.72 0.76
CA PRO A 149 -1.40 3.06 0.11
C PRO A 149 -2.14 4.02 -0.82
N GLU A 150 -2.49 3.55 -2.02
CA GLU A 150 -3.00 4.41 -3.08
C GLU A 150 -4.19 5.25 -2.60
N PRO A 151 -4.24 6.57 -2.84
CA PRO A 151 -5.38 7.42 -2.46
C PRO A 151 -6.73 6.93 -3.01
N SER A 152 -6.71 6.28 -4.18
CA SER A 152 -7.87 5.57 -4.76
C SER A 152 -8.41 4.49 -3.84
N THR A 153 -7.54 3.76 -3.15
CA THR A 153 -7.91 2.70 -2.22
C THR A 153 -8.61 3.28 -0.99
N TRP A 154 -8.08 4.37 -0.43
CA TRP A 154 -8.76 5.08 0.66
C TRP A 154 -10.11 5.63 0.23
N ALA A 155 -10.19 6.21 -0.97
CA ALA A 155 -11.45 6.67 -1.53
C ALA A 155 -12.46 5.53 -1.71
N MET A 156 -12.03 4.37 -2.20
CA MET A 156 -12.87 3.18 -2.36
C MET A 156 -13.29 2.57 -1.01
N MET A 157 -12.43 2.61 0.01
CA MET A 157 -12.79 2.19 1.37
C MET A 157 -13.85 3.11 1.96
N ILE A 158 -13.67 4.43 1.84
CA ILE A 158 -14.64 5.43 2.30
C ILE A 158 -15.95 5.28 1.54
N LEU A 159 -15.89 5.10 0.21
CA LEU A 159 -17.07 4.90 -0.63
C LEU A 159 -17.80 3.60 -0.25
N GLY A 160 -17.08 2.51 -0.03
CA GLY A 160 -17.64 1.23 0.40
C GLY A 160 -18.33 1.34 1.76
N MET A 161 -17.67 1.96 2.75
CA MET A 161 -18.27 2.21 4.07
C MET A 161 -19.47 3.16 3.98
N GLY A 162 -19.38 4.22 3.17
CA GLY A 162 -20.46 5.16 2.92
C GLY A 162 -21.68 4.49 2.29
N ALA A 163 -21.47 3.61 1.30
CA ALA A 163 -22.53 2.85 0.65
C ALA A 163 -23.23 1.90 1.63
N ILE A 164 -22.48 1.21 2.50
CA ILE A 164 -23.04 0.35 3.55
C ILE A 164 -23.88 1.19 4.52
N GLY A 165 -23.33 2.27 5.08
CA GLY A 165 -24.05 3.14 6.02
C GLY A 165 -25.32 3.75 5.42
N TYR A 166 -25.25 4.21 4.17
CA TYR A 166 -26.42 4.71 3.44
C TYR A 166 -27.49 3.63 3.27
N SER A 167 -27.09 2.40 2.93
CA SER A 167 -28.01 1.28 2.74
C SER A 167 -28.74 0.87 4.04
N MET A 168 -28.12 1.06 5.21
CA MET A 168 -28.74 0.83 6.52
C MET A 168 -29.74 1.93 6.87
N ARG A 169 -29.40 3.21 6.59
CA ARG A 169 -30.26 4.36 6.89
C ARG A 169 -31.59 4.31 6.13
N ARG A 170 -31.59 3.92 4.85
CA ARG A 170 -32.82 3.80 4.04
C ARG A 170 -33.81 2.75 4.56
N ARG A 171 -33.35 1.73 5.31
CA ARG A 171 -34.20 0.65 5.83
C ARG A 171 -35.02 1.04 7.07
N ARG A 172 -34.70 2.15 7.76
CA ARG A 172 -35.37 2.56 9.01
C ARG A 172 -36.65 3.41 8.83
N VAL A 173 -37.11 3.67 7.60
CA VAL A 173 -38.17 4.68 7.34
C VAL A 173 -39.62 4.15 7.47
N ALA A 174 -39.88 2.88 7.83
CA ALA A 174 -41.25 2.39 7.95
C ALA A 174 -41.47 1.40 9.11
N VAL A 175 -41.50 1.91 10.35
CA VAL A 175 -42.20 1.23 11.44
C VAL A 175 -43.48 2.04 11.71
N LYS A 176 -44.58 1.67 11.05
CA LYS A 176 -45.91 2.17 11.41
C LYS A 176 -46.31 1.46 12.71
N VAL A 177 -46.23 2.16 13.84
CA VAL A 177 -46.78 1.67 15.10
C VAL A 177 -48.30 1.82 15.01
N ALA A 178 -49.01 0.70 14.93
CA ALA A 178 -50.47 0.67 15.06
C ALA A 178 -50.81 0.64 16.54
N TYR A 179 -51.37 1.73 17.07
CA TYR A 179 -51.97 1.74 18.40
C TYR A 179 -53.30 1.00 18.34
N ALA A 180 -53.47 -0.02 19.18
CA ALA A 180 -54.76 -0.66 19.42
C ALA A 180 -55.56 0.23 20.39
N ALA A 181 -56.80 0.55 20.01
CA ALA A 181 -57.78 1.26 20.83
C ALA A 181 -58.64 0.28 21.63
#